data_AF-A0A6A6M4E2-F1
#
_entry.id   AF-A0A6A6M4E2-F1
#
_cell.length_a   1.000
_cell.length_b   1.000
_cell.length_c   1.000
_cell.angle_alpha   90.00
_cell.angle_beta   90.00
_cell.angle_gamma   90.00
#
_symmetry.space_group_name_H-M   'P 1'
#
loop_
_entity.id
_entity.type
_entity.pdbx_description
1 polymer ?
#
loop_
_entity_poly.entity_id
_entity_poly.type
_entity_poly.pdbx_seq_one_letter_code
_entity_poly.pdbx_strand_id
1 'polypeptide(L)'
;MHHSENYFQLQLSTRRAGHNLISKMKEQSISWVIEMVQMEKMTDYTCNPDYMSEWNKLMETQDTFRKTILTQGYSKAEIKGIGVVEVGDIRAYQNVLHQAFDLKMRMTAYWKIVLRRLVDSMALHLQFSVQNLVNKEMEKEIISELISNHGGAIERMLEESPSVAGKREKLNISIKLLGESKKVLGNIMDKIAAYGEGFEHLTP
;
A
#
# COMPACT_ATOMS: atom_id res chain seq x y z
N MET A 1 -8.73 13.25 -8.13
CA MET A 1 -7.54 14.11 -8.31
C MET A 1 -8.03 15.55 -8.42
N HIS A 2 -8.45 16.14 -7.30
CA HIS A 2 -9.06 17.48 -7.30
C HIS A 2 -8.08 18.58 -7.74
N HIS A 3 -6.79 18.40 -7.44
CA HIS A 3 -5.76 19.40 -7.72
C HIS A 3 -5.36 19.54 -9.20
N SER A 4 -5.82 18.66 -10.09
CA SER A 4 -5.47 18.70 -11.52
C SER A 4 -6.68 18.48 -12.44
N GLU A 5 -7.90 18.73 -11.97
CA GLU A 5 -9.15 18.52 -12.74
C GLU A 5 -9.19 19.30 -14.07
N ASN A 6 -8.53 20.45 -14.12
CA ASN A 6 -8.50 21.28 -15.32
C ASN A 6 -7.42 20.85 -16.33
N TYR A 7 -6.51 19.95 -15.93
CA TYR A 7 -5.32 19.54 -16.68
C TYR A 7 -5.37 18.03 -16.98
N PHE A 8 -6.10 17.66 -18.03
CA PHE A 8 -6.36 16.26 -18.37
C PHE A 8 -5.08 15.45 -18.64
N GLN A 9 -4.14 16.04 -19.37
CA GLN A 9 -2.87 15.39 -19.71
C GLN A 9 -2.01 15.14 -18.47
N LEU A 10 -1.96 16.10 -17.54
CA LEU A 10 -1.31 15.93 -16.25
C LEU A 10 -1.94 14.77 -15.46
N GLN A 11 -3.27 14.65 -15.43
CA GLN A 11 -3.94 13.52 -14.79
C GLN A 11 -3.57 12.17 -15.40
N LEU A 12 -3.54 12.10 -16.73
CA LEU A 12 -3.22 10.87 -17.45
C LEU A 12 -1.81 10.39 -17.12
N SER A 13 -0.84 11.30 -17.13
CA SER A 13 0.55 10.99 -16.82
C SER A 13 0.77 10.66 -15.35
N THR A 14 0.13 11.37 -14.41
CA THR A 14 0.19 10.98 -12.99
C THR A 14 -0.40 9.58 -12.75
N ARG A 15 -1.52 9.23 -13.42
CA ARG A 15 -2.07 7.87 -13.35
C ARG A 15 -1.11 6.84 -13.90
N ARG A 16 -0.48 7.11 -15.05
CA ARG A 16 0.51 6.22 -15.66
C ARG A 16 1.73 6.01 -14.75
N ALA A 17 2.30 7.08 -14.21
CA ALA A 17 3.37 7.01 -13.22
C ALA A 17 2.97 6.14 -12.01
N GLY A 18 1.76 6.34 -11.47
CA GLY A 18 1.23 5.52 -10.39
C GLY A 18 1.15 4.03 -10.75
N HIS A 19 0.64 3.68 -11.93
CA HIS A 19 0.56 2.29 -12.40
C HIS A 19 1.94 1.63 -12.59
N ASN A 20 2.90 2.36 -13.16
CA ASN A 20 4.27 1.89 -13.35
C ASN A 20 4.94 1.62 -12.00
N LEU A 21 4.82 2.56 -11.07
CA LEU A 21 5.39 2.44 -9.73
C LEU A 21 4.81 1.26 -8.96
N ILE A 22 3.49 1.06 -8.98
CA ILE A 22 2.84 -0.07 -8.32
C ILE A 22 3.35 -1.39 -8.90
N SER A 23 3.50 -1.49 -10.22
CA SER A 23 3.99 -2.69 -10.89
C SER A 23 5.43 -3.02 -10.46
N LYS A 24 6.31 -2.02 -10.46
CA LYS A 24 7.71 -2.15 -10.00
C LYS A 24 7.79 -2.60 -8.54
N MET A 25 7.00 -1.99 -7.65
CA MET A 25 7.03 -2.35 -6.22
C MET A 25 6.43 -3.73 -5.95
N LYS A 26 5.46 -4.17 -6.75
CA LYS A 26 4.94 -5.54 -6.70
C LYS A 26 6.04 -6.54 -7.04
N GLU A 27 6.79 -6.32 -8.11
CA GLU A 27 7.91 -7.21 -8.49
C GLU A 27 8.99 -7.28 -7.41
N GLN A 28 9.40 -6.13 -6.86
CA GLN A 28 10.35 -6.07 -5.75
C GLN A 28 9.85 -6.82 -4.52
N SER A 29 8.56 -6.68 -4.19
CA SER A 29 7.96 -7.38 -3.05
C SER A 29 7.93 -8.89 -3.25
N ILE A 30 7.69 -9.37 -4.48
CA ILE A 30 7.76 -10.80 -4.80
C ILE A 30 9.19 -11.32 -4.60
N SER A 31 10.20 -10.61 -5.10
CA SER A 31 11.61 -11.01 -4.91
C SER A 31 11.97 -11.10 -3.42
N TRP A 32 11.57 -10.09 -2.64
CA TRP A 32 11.83 -10.05 -1.21
C TRP A 32 11.15 -11.21 -0.44
N VAL A 33 9.90 -11.54 -0.78
CA VAL A 33 9.21 -12.69 -0.18
C VAL A 33 9.91 -14.01 -0.54
N ILE A 34 10.37 -14.16 -1.79
CA ILE A 34 11.13 -15.34 -2.21
C ILE A 34 12.40 -15.47 -1.38
N GLU A 35 13.17 -14.39 -1.22
CA GLU A 35 14.39 -14.39 -0.41
C GLU A 35 14.12 -14.77 1.05
N MET A 36 13.06 -14.22 1.65
CA MET A 36 12.66 -14.58 3.01
C MET A 36 12.38 -16.09 3.15
N VAL A 37 11.63 -16.67 2.20
CA VAL A 37 11.33 -18.10 2.21
C VAL A 37 12.61 -18.92 2.02
N GLN A 38 13.55 -18.49 1.16
CA GLN A 38 14.83 -19.20 1.02
C GLN A 38 15.66 -19.11 2.29
N MET A 39 15.71 -17.95 2.95
CA MET A 39 16.42 -17.79 4.23
C MET A 39 15.85 -18.73 5.29
N GLU A 40 14.53 -18.82 5.39
CA GLU A 40 13.85 -19.73 6.33
C GLU A 40 14.13 -21.21 6.03
N LYS A 41 14.37 -21.57 4.77
CA LYS A 41 14.76 -22.93 4.36
C LYS A 41 16.21 -23.29 4.65
N MET A 42 17.09 -22.29 4.77
CA MET A 42 18.52 -22.49 4.97
C MET A 42 18.91 -22.62 6.45
N THR A 43 17.97 -22.36 7.36
CA THR A 43 18.22 -22.34 8.79
C THR A 43 17.14 -23.11 9.55
N ASP A 44 17.53 -23.75 10.65
CA ASP A 44 16.62 -24.33 11.66
C ASP A 44 16.61 -23.41 12.89
N TYR A 45 16.24 -22.15 12.69
CA TYR A 45 16.37 -21.11 13.72
C TYR A 45 15.37 -21.33 14.88
N THR A 46 15.84 -22.01 15.92
CA THR A 46 15.03 -22.46 17.07
C THR A 46 15.27 -21.67 18.36
N CYS A 47 16.03 -20.56 18.28
CA CYS A 47 16.35 -19.72 19.44
C CYS A 47 15.15 -18.94 20.03
N ASN A 48 13.97 -19.01 19.40
CA ASN A 48 12.76 -18.39 19.95
C ASN A 48 12.31 -19.17 21.20
N PRO A 49 12.11 -18.53 22.37
CA PRO A 49 11.66 -19.23 23.58
C PRO A 49 10.30 -19.93 23.42
N ASP A 50 9.43 -19.42 22.55
CA ASP A 50 8.14 -20.05 22.23
C ASP A 50 8.33 -21.42 21.56
N TYR A 51 9.46 -21.65 20.87
CA TYR A 51 9.82 -22.96 20.31
C TYR A 51 9.92 -24.01 21.41
N MET A 52 10.76 -23.73 22.41
CA MET A 52 11.02 -24.65 23.51
C MET A 52 9.76 -24.87 24.34
N SER A 53 8.98 -23.81 24.57
CA SER A 53 7.69 -23.90 25.26
C SER A 53 6.73 -24.86 24.55
N GLU A 54 6.52 -24.69 23.24
CA GLU A 54 5.58 -25.54 22.52
C GLU A 54 6.10 -26.95 22.30
N TRP A 55 7.40 -27.14 22.07
CA TRP A 55 7.99 -28.47 22.01
C TRP A 55 7.84 -29.21 23.34
N ASN A 56 8.14 -28.57 24.47
CA ASN A 56 7.99 -29.19 25.80
C ASN A 56 6.54 -29.65 26.04
N LYS A 57 5.56 -28.79 25.73
CA LYS A 57 4.14 -29.11 25.87
C LYS A 57 3.70 -30.27 24.97
N LEU A 58 4.22 -30.36 23.75
CA LEU A 58 3.96 -31.48 22.85
C LEU A 58 4.57 -32.78 23.40
N MET A 59 5.77 -32.71 23.98
CA MET A 59 6.49 -33.85 24.55
C MET A 59 5.81 -34.46 25.79
N GLU A 60 4.98 -33.72 26.52
CA GLU A 60 4.17 -34.26 27.63
C GLU A 60 3.28 -35.45 27.21
N THR A 61 2.94 -35.55 25.91
CA THR A 61 2.07 -36.61 25.39
C THR A 61 2.82 -37.88 24.97
N GLN A 62 4.15 -37.88 25.04
CA GLN A 62 5.00 -38.96 24.52
C GLN A 62 4.70 -40.32 25.17
N ASP A 63 4.59 -40.38 26.49
CA ASP A 63 4.37 -41.65 27.21
C ASP A 63 3.00 -42.25 26.89
N THR A 64 1.99 -41.39 26.76
CA THR A 64 0.65 -41.77 26.35
C THR A 64 0.68 -42.34 24.94
N PHE A 65 1.30 -41.62 24.00
CA PHE A 65 1.47 -42.08 22.62
C PHE A 65 2.16 -43.45 22.54
N ARG A 66 3.25 -43.63 23.29
CA ARG A 66 3.99 -44.90 23.34
C ARG A 66 3.13 -46.04 23.86
N LYS A 67 2.37 -45.84 24.95
CA LYS A 67 1.44 -46.85 25.49
C LYS A 67 0.36 -47.23 24.50
N THR A 68 -0.23 -46.25 23.82
CA THR A 68 -1.29 -46.47 22.82
C THR A 68 -0.79 -47.35 21.66
N ILE A 69 0.44 -47.13 21.18
CA ILE A 69 0.98 -47.88 20.05
C ILE A 69 1.49 -49.26 20.46
N LEU A 70 2.31 -49.34 21.51
CA LEU A 70 3.01 -50.58 21.87
C LEU A 70 2.16 -51.53 22.71
N THR A 71 1.31 -51.00 23.59
CA THR A 71 0.52 -51.82 24.53
C THR A 71 -0.88 -52.10 23.99
N GLN A 72 -1.59 -51.07 23.53
CA GLN A 72 -2.98 -51.22 23.07
C GLN A 72 -3.08 -51.70 21.62
N GLY A 73 -2.01 -51.54 20.85
CA GLY A 73 -1.95 -52.04 19.49
C GLY A 73 -2.86 -51.27 18.52
N TYR A 74 -3.14 -49.99 18.77
CA TYR A 74 -3.89 -49.16 17.83
C TYR A 74 -3.08 -48.76 16.60
N SER A 75 -3.76 -48.68 15.45
CA SER A 75 -3.20 -48.19 14.19
C SER A 75 -3.29 -46.67 14.04
N LYS A 76 -4.01 -46.00 14.94
CA LYS A 76 -4.18 -44.55 14.97
C LYS A 76 -3.92 -44.02 16.37
N ALA A 77 -3.29 -42.85 16.45
CA ALA A 77 -3.06 -42.14 17.70
C ALA A 77 -3.48 -40.68 17.55
N GLU A 78 -4.18 -40.16 18.54
CA GLU A 78 -4.45 -38.73 18.64
C GLU A 78 -3.25 -38.02 19.25
N ILE A 79 -2.70 -37.03 18.53
CA ILE A 79 -1.60 -36.20 19.01
C ILE A 79 -2.10 -34.77 19.16
N LYS A 80 -2.00 -34.24 20.37
CA LYS A 80 -2.46 -32.89 20.69
C LYS A 80 -1.75 -31.86 19.79
N GLY A 81 -2.52 -31.02 19.10
CA GLY A 81 -2.00 -30.00 18.19
C GLY A 81 -1.72 -30.47 16.75
N ILE A 82 -1.85 -31.77 16.47
CA ILE A 82 -1.74 -32.33 15.11
C ILE A 82 -3.07 -32.97 14.69
N GLY A 83 -3.72 -33.71 15.60
CA GLY A 83 -4.92 -34.48 15.34
C GLY A 83 -4.65 -35.99 15.32
N VAL A 84 -5.56 -36.75 14.70
CA VAL A 84 -5.45 -38.21 14.58
C VAL A 84 -4.46 -38.56 13.47
N VAL A 85 -3.44 -39.33 13.81
CA VAL A 85 -2.36 -39.75 12.90
C VAL A 85 -2.35 -41.27 12.79
N GLU A 86 -2.12 -41.78 11.59
CA GLU A 86 -1.92 -43.21 11.33
C GLU A 86 -0.49 -43.61 11.73
N VAL A 87 -0.39 -44.62 12.60
CA VAL A 87 0.84 -45.04 13.28
C VAL A 87 0.96 -46.57 13.35
N GLY A 88 0.18 -47.29 12.55
CA GLY A 88 0.22 -48.75 12.51
C GLY A 88 1.61 -49.27 12.13
N ASP A 89 2.18 -48.72 11.05
CA ASP A 89 3.44 -49.21 10.47
C ASP A 89 4.66 -48.93 11.34
N ILE A 90 4.63 -47.82 12.11
CA ILE A 90 5.77 -47.43 12.95
C ILE A 90 6.00 -48.40 14.11
N ARG A 91 5.02 -49.25 14.44
CA ARG A 91 5.15 -50.30 15.45
C ARG A 91 6.22 -51.34 15.08
N ALA A 92 6.41 -51.60 13.79
CA ALA A 92 7.49 -52.48 13.31
C ALA A 92 8.88 -51.90 13.62
N TYR A 93 8.96 -50.60 13.89
CA TYR A 93 10.19 -49.83 14.08
C TYR A 93 10.28 -49.23 15.49
N GLN A 94 10.10 -50.07 16.52
CA GLN A 94 10.05 -49.63 17.93
C GLN A 94 11.29 -48.87 18.39
N ASN A 95 12.45 -49.20 17.82
CA ASN A 95 13.74 -48.59 18.11
C ASN A 95 13.82 -47.11 17.71
N VAL A 96 13.07 -46.68 16.69
CA VAL A 96 13.05 -45.28 16.21
C VAL A 96 11.77 -44.54 16.58
N LEU A 97 10.81 -45.21 17.25
CA LEU A 97 9.51 -44.63 17.63
C LEU A 97 9.66 -43.30 18.39
N HIS A 98 10.57 -43.26 19.37
CA HIS A 98 10.82 -42.06 20.16
C HIS A 98 11.40 -40.93 19.30
N GLN A 99 12.39 -41.25 18.44
CA GLN A 99 13.03 -40.27 17.57
C GLN A 99 12.05 -39.70 16.54
N ALA A 100 11.19 -40.54 15.96
CA ALA A 100 10.17 -40.11 15.02
C ALA A 100 9.11 -39.21 15.68
N PHE A 101 8.69 -39.55 16.90
CA PHE A 101 7.78 -38.71 17.67
C PHE A 101 8.41 -37.35 18.02
N ASP A 102 9.62 -37.35 18.57
CA ASP A 102 10.36 -36.12 18.91
C ASP A 102 10.54 -35.22 17.68
N LEU A 103 11.00 -35.80 16.56
CA LEU A 103 11.15 -35.07 15.30
C LEU A 103 9.82 -34.44 14.86
N LYS A 104 8.72 -35.19 14.92
CA LYS A 104 7.39 -34.67 14.56
C LYS A 104 6.96 -33.52 15.47
N MET A 105 7.25 -33.58 16.77
CA MET A 105 6.92 -32.50 17.70
C MET A 105 7.78 -31.26 17.44
N ARG A 106 9.08 -31.43 17.19
CA ARG A 106 10.00 -30.35 16.80
C ARG A 106 9.53 -29.65 15.52
N MET A 107 9.22 -30.41 14.48
CA MET A 107 8.70 -29.86 13.21
C MET A 107 7.40 -29.07 13.44
N THR A 108 6.51 -29.59 14.29
CA THR A 108 5.22 -28.94 14.60
C THR A 108 5.43 -27.61 15.36
N ALA A 109 6.31 -27.60 16.36
CA ALA A 109 6.66 -26.40 17.11
C ALA A 109 7.37 -25.36 16.22
N TYR A 110 8.31 -25.81 15.37
CA TYR A 110 9.02 -24.94 14.45
C TYR A 110 8.09 -24.28 13.43
N TRP A 111 7.17 -25.04 12.84
CA TRP A 111 6.24 -24.53 11.83
C TRP A 111 5.36 -23.40 12.34
N LYS A 112 4.94 -23.44 13.62
CA LYS A 112 4.21 -22.32 14.24
C LYS A 112 5.01 -21.02 14.23
N ILE A 113 6.31 -21.10 14.45
CA ILE A 113 7.20 -19.94 14.51
C ILE A 113 7.48 -19.39 13.11
N VAL A 114 7.73 -20.29 12.15
CA VAL A 114 7.87 -19.94 10.72
C VAL A 114 6.66 -19.14 10.25
N LEU A 115 5.44 -19.65 10.52
CA LEU A 115 4.20 -18.98 10.14
C LEU A 115 4.09 -17.59 10.77
N ARG A 116 4.38 -17.45 12.06
CA ARG A 116 4.35 -16.14 12.74
C ARG A 116 5.35 -15.17 12.11
N ARG A 117 6.61 -15.60 11.92
CA ARG A 117 7.65 -14.76 11.30
C ARG A 117 7.27 -14.30 9.91
N LEU A 118 6.72 -15.20 9.08
CA LEU A 118 6.25 -14.86 7.73
C LEU A 118 5.14 -13.82 7.79
N VAL A 119 4.13 -14.01 8.64
CA VAL A 119 2.99 -13.07 8.79
C VAL A 119 3.48 -11.69 9.24
N ASP A 120 4.28 -11.62 10.30
CA ASP A 120 4.79 -10.36 10.83
C ASP A 120 5.67 -9.64 9.79
N SER A 121 6.56 -10.38 9.13
CA SER A 121 7.47 -9.82 8.15
C SER A 121 6.74 -9.31 6.90
N MET A 122 5.74 -10.05 6.40
CA MET A 122 4.90 -9.59 5.29
C MET A 122 4.10 -8.33 5.67
N ALA A 123 3.52 -8.29 6.87
CA ALA A 123 2.75 -7.13 7.33
C ALA A 123 3.63 -5.88 7.41
N LEU A 124 4.82 -5.99 8.01
CA LEU A 124 5.78 -4.90 8.11
C LEU A 124 6.27 -4.44 6.74
N HIS A 125 6.62 -5.38 5.86
CA HIS A 125 7.09 -5.07 4.51
C HIS A 125 6.04 -4.34 3.69
N LEU A 126 4.79 -4.79 3.71
CA LEU A 126 3.70 -4.14 2.98
C LEU A 126 3.43 -2.73 3.52
N GLN A 127 3.35 -2.56 4.83
CA GLN A 127 3.13 -1.23 5.44
C GLN A 127 4.27 -0.27 5.08
N PHE A 128 5.52 -0.70 5.26
CA PHE A 128 6.70 0.11 4.92
C PHE A 128 6.74 0.44 3.42
N SER A 129 6.50 -0.56 2.57
CA SER A 129 6.51 -0.40 1.11
C SER A 129 5.46 0.61 0.65
N VAL A 130 4.22 0.53 1.16
CA VAL A 130 3.16 1.49 0.81
C VAL A 130 3.50 2.90 1.29
N GLN A 131 4.00 3.06 2.52
CA GLN A 131 4.41 4.37 3.01
C GLN A 131 5.56 4.96 2.20
N ASN A 132 6.55 4.14 1.85
CA ASN A 132 7.68 4.58 1.02
C ASN A 132 7.24 4.92 -0.41
N LEU A 133 6.30 4.14 -0.97
CA LEU A 133 5.67 4.41 -2.28
C LEU A 133 5.08 5.81 -2.30
N VAL A 134 4.17 6.10 -1.37
CA VAL A 134 3.42 7.35 -1.34
C VAL A 134 4.31 8.54 -0.99
N ASN A 135 5.16 8.40 0.03
CA ASN A 135 5.87 9.54 0.61
C ASN A 135 7.22 9.84 -0.04
N LYS A 136 7.82 8.91 -0.80
CA LYS A 136 9.17 9.09 -1.37
C LYS A 136 9.27 8.80 -2.84
N GLU A 137 8.60 7.76 -3.34
CA GLU A 137 8.78 7.30 -4.71
C GLU A 137 7.76 7.89 -5.70
N MET A 138 6.54 8.19 -5.24
CA MET A 138 5.47 8.71 -6.10
C MET A 138 5.85 10.02 -6.79
N GLU A 139 6.42 10.99 -6.06
CA GLU A 139 6.86 12.26 -6.64
C GLU A 139 7.95 12.05 -7.69
N LYS A 140 8.95 11.21 -7.38
CA LYS A 140 10.05 10.91 -8.31
C LYS A 140 9.54 10.27 -9.60
N GLU A 141 8.61 9.32 -9.49
CA GLU A 141 8.05 8.65 -10.66
C GLU A 141 7.21 9.62 -11.49
N ILE A 142 6.41 10.49 -10.85
CA ILE A 142 5.65 11.53 -11.55
C ILE A 142 6.62 12.46 -12.29
N ILE A 143 7.65 12.98 -11.63
CA ILE A 143 8.63 13.88 -12.25
C ILE A 143 9.37 13.18 -13.41
N SER A 144 9.74 11.91 -13.24
CA SER A 144 10.37 11.10 -14.28
C SER A 144 9.47 10.98 -15.52
N GLU A 145 8.18 10.66 -15.33
CA GLU A 145 7.20 10.57 -16.43
C GLU A 145 6.97 11.94 -17.10
N LEU A 146 7.01 13.05 -16.34
CA LEU A 146 6.88 14.40 -16.87
C LEU A 146 8.07 14.82 -17.74
N ILE A 147 9.30 14.46 -17.34
CA ILE A 147 10.53 14.87 -18.02
C ILE A 147 10.90 13.92 -19.18
N SER A 148 10.45 12.66 -19.14
CA SER A 148 10.74 11.65 -20.16
C SER A 148 10.16 11.99 -21.54
N ASN A 149 9.06 12.74 -21.60
CA ASN A 149 8.45 13.17 -22.86
C ASN A 149 9.20 14.38 -23.44
N HIS A 150 9.67 14.22 -24.69
CA HIS A 150 10.54 15.16 -25.39
C HIS A 150 9.94 16.58 -25.45
N GLY A 151 10.82 17.60 -25.48
CA GLY A 151 10.55 19.03 -25.25
C GLY A 151 9.17 19.56 -25.67
N GLY A 152 8.56 20.38 -24.81
CA GLY A 152 7.16 20.83 -24.96
C GLY A 152 6.15 19.96 -24.19
N ALA A 153 6.59 18.91 -23.49
CA ALA A 153 5.70 17.99 -22.77
C ALA A 153 5.01 18.65 -21.58
N ILE A 154 5.75 19.44 -20.80
CA ILE A 154 5.21 20.15 -19.64
C ILE A 154 4.15 21.16 -20.12
N GLU A 155 4.41 21.88 -21.20
CA GLU A 155 3.50 22.85 -21.80
C GLU A 155 2.19 22.20 -22.27
N ARG A 156 2.27 21.04 -22.94
CA ARG A 156 1.09 20.25 -23.34
C ARG A 156 0.34 19.67 -22.13
N MET A 157 1.04 19.38 -21.04
CA MET A 157 0.44 18.85 -19.82
C MET A 157 -0.30 19.90 -19.00
N LEU A 158 0.15 21.14 -19.08
CA LEU A 158 -0.47 22.32 -18.50
C LEU A 158 -1.52 22.95 -19.42
N GLU A 159 -1.87 22.30 -20.52
CA GLU A 159 -2.97 22.73 -21.37
C GLU A 159 -4.30 22.52 -20.66
N GLU A 160 -5.04 23.61 -20.46
CA GLU A 160 -6.35 23.56 -19.84
C GLU A 160 -7.37 22.89 -20.76
N SER A 161 -8.36 22.21 -20.17
CA SER A 161 -9.45 21.66 -20.97
C SER A 161 -10.16 22.75 -21.79
N PRO A 162 -10.57 22.47 -23.05
CA PRO A 162 -11.25 23.46 -23.90
C PRO A 162 -12.49 24.10 -23.25
N SER A 163 -13.20 23.33 -22.42
CA SER A 163 -14.36 23.79 -21.66
C SER A 163 -13.99 24.86 -20.62
N VAL A 164 -12.91 24.64 -19.87
CA VAL A 164 -12.42 25.58 -18.85
C VAL A 164 -11.82 26.82 -19.52
N ALA A 165 -10.99 26.62 -20.55
CA ALA A 165 -10.41 27.71 -21.33
C ALA A 165 -11.50 28.62 -21.92
N GLY A 166 -12.56 28.04 -22.51
CA GLY A 166 -13.69 28.80 -23.04
C GLY A 166 -14.51 29.54 -21.98
N LYS A 167 -14.70 28.96 -20.79
CA LYS A 167 -15.35 29.65 -19.66
C LYS A 167 -14.51 30.83 -19.16
N ARG A 168 -13.19 30.63 -19.04
CA ARG A 168 -12.25 31.69 -18.64
C ARG A 168 -12.27 32.85 -19.63
N GLU A 169 -12.26 32.56 -20.93
CA GLU A 169 -12.32 33.58 -21.96
C GLU A 169 -13.60 34.42 -21.88
N LYS A 170 -14.77 33.77 -21.77
CA LYS A 170 -16.06 34.46 -21.59
C LYS A 170 -16.09 35.34 -20.34
N LEU A 171 -15.51 34.86 -19.24
CA LEU A 171 -15.42 35.60 -18.00
C LEU A 171 -14.51 36.83 -18.14
N ASN A 172 -13.35 36.68 -18.78
CA ASN A 172 -12.43 37.79 -19.04
C ASN A 172 -13.06 38.89 -19.91
N ILE A 173 -13.80 38.50 -20.96
CA ILE A 173 -14.56 39.44 -21.79
C ILE A 173 -15.59 40.19 -20.93
N SER A 174 -16.33 39.48 -20.08
CA SER A 174 -17.35 40.08 -19.21
C SER A 174 -16.74 41.06 -18.20
N ILE A 175 -15.61 40.70 -17.58
CA ILE A 175 -14.87 41.57 -16.66
C ILE A 175 -14.39 42.84 -17.37
N LYS A 176 -13.88 42.72 -18.60
CA LYS A 176 -13.44 43.88 -19.39
C LYS A 176 -14.61 44.82 -19.67
N LEU A 177 -15.76 44.30 -20.13
CA LEU A 177 -16.96 45.09 -20.40
C LEU A 177 -17.49 45.78 -19.15
N LEU A 178 -17.52 45.09 -18.01
CA LEU A 178 -17.91 45.69 -16.73
C LEU A 178 -16.95 46.80 -16.30
N GLY A 179 -15.64 46.63 -16.54
CA GLY A 179 -14.64 47.67 -16.30
C GLY A 179 -14.84 48.92 -17.18
N GLU A 180 -15.17 48.73 -18.45
CA GLU A 180 -15.50 49.82 -19.38
C GLU A 180 -16.81 50.53 -18.97
N SER A 181 -17.85 49.78 -18.62
CA SER A 181 -19.11 50.32 -18.13
C SER A 181 -18.94 51.13 -16.84
N LYS A 182 -18.11 50.64 -15.89
CA LYS A 182 -17.76 51.38 -14.67
C LYS A 182 -17.10 52.73 -14.98
N LYS A 183 -16.20 52.80 -15.98
CA LYS A 183 -15.56 54.06 -16.40
C LYS A 183 -16.57 55.04 -16.98
N VAL A 184 -17.50 54.56 -17.82
CA VAL A 184 -18.56 55.41 -18.41
C VAL A 184 -19.46 55.97 -17.32
N LEU A 185 -19.88 55.15 -16.36
CA LEU A 185 -20.67 55.60 -15.22
C LEU A 185 -19.92 56.63 -14.37
N GLY A 186 -18.63 56.42 -14.12
CA GLY A 186 -17.77 57.41 -13.46
C GLY A 186 -17.81 58.77 -14.17
N ASN A 187 -17.58 58.80 -15.48
CA ASN A 187 -17.63 60.03 -16.27
C ASN A 187 -19.01 60.72 -16.21
N ILE A 188 -20.11 59.94 -16.15
CA ILE A 188 -21.46 60.50 -16.02
C ILE A 188 -21.65 61.12 -14.63
N MET A 189 -21.22 60.42 -13.58
CA MET A 189 -21.30 60.92 -12.20
C MET A 189 -20.47 62.19 -12.01
N ASP A 190 -19.25 62.23 -12.55
CA ASP A 190 -18.38 63.42 -12.49
C ASP A 190 -19.02 64.62 -13.18
N LYS A 191 -19.66 64.40 -14.35
CA LYS A 191 -20.42 65.44 -15.03
C LYS A 191 -21.61 65.92 -14.20
N ILE A 192 -22.38 65.01 -13.61
CA ILE A 192 -23.53 65.37 -12.76
C ILE A 192 -23.07 66.21 -11.55
N ALA A 193 -21.98 65.82 -10.90
CA ALA A 193 -21.40 66.58 -9.79
C ALA A 193 -20.99 68.00 -10.22
N ALA A 194 -20.31 68.13 -11.37
CA ALA A 194 -19.91 69.42 -11.92
C ALA A 194 -21.10 70.32 -12.30
N TYR A 195 -22.21 69.75 -12.80
CA TYR A 195 -23.44 70.52 -13.06
C TYR A 195 -24.18 70.91 -11.77
N GLY A 196 -24.07 70.13 -10.69
CA GLY A 196 -24.64 70.45 -9.38
C GLY A 196 -23.98 71.65 -8.70
N GLU A 197 -22.65 71.77 -8.79
CA GLU A 197 -21.90 72.92 -8.24
C GLU A 197 -22.16 74.23 -9.01
N GLY A 198 -22.54 74.17 -10.29
CA GLY A 198 -22.88 75.34 -11.09
C GLY A 198 -24.20 76.04 -10.71
N PHE A 199 -25.08 75.37 -9.95
CA PHE A 199 -26.36 75.95 -9.51
C PHE A 199 -26.29 76.61 -8.12
N GLU A 200 -25.23 76.37 -7.32
CA GLU A 200 -25.05 77.09 -6.04
C GLU A 200 -24.53 78.53 -6.21
N HIS A 201 -24.08 78.92 -7.41
CA HIS A 201 -23.70 80.30 -7.74
C HIS A 201 -24.78 81.10 -8.47
N LEU A 202 -26.00 80.57 -8.59
CA LEU A 202 -27.15 81.24 -9.21
C LEU A 202 -28.40 81.13 -8.33
N THR A 203 -28.32 81.64 -7.10
CA THR A 203 -29.48 82.16 -6.38
C THR A 203 -29.13 83.55 -5.82
N PRO A 204 -30.03 84.54 -5.93
CA PRO A 204 -29.78 85.94 -5.58
C PRO A 204 -29.46 86.18 -4.11
#